data_AF-A0A5E4LUH6-F1
#
_entry.id   AF-A0A5E4LUH6-F1
#
_cell.length_a   1.000
_cell.length_b   1.000
_cell.length_c   1.000
_cell.angle_alpha   90.00
_cell.angle_beta   90.00
_cell.angle_gamma   90.00
#
_symmetry.space_group_name_H-M   'P 1'
#
loop_
_entity.id
_entity.type
_entity.pdbx_description
1 polymer ?
#
loop_
_entity_poly.entity_id
_entity_poly.type
_entity_poly.pdbx_seq_one_letter_code
_entity_poly.pdbx_strand_id
1 'polypeptide(L)' 'MPMNSKHGSPYDRGCVDALYGQGFHPHYFKNGDSEIAEFVEISQMTFDEVEEYRRGYESMEEKTLTY' A
#
# COMPACT_ATOMS: atom_id res chain seq x y z
N MET A 1 10.68 -6.26 16.77
CA MET A 1 10.63 -4.92 16.14
C MET A 1 9.17 -4.59 15.95
N PRO A 2 8.66 -3.44 16.43
CA PRO A 2 7.24 -3.14 16.31
C PRO A 2 6.97 -2.89 14.82
N MET A 3 6.17 -3.76 14.20
CA MET A 3 5.56 -3.46 12.91
C MET A 3 4.86 -2.11 13.09
N ASN A 4 5.28 -1.10 12.35
CA ASN A 4 4.63 0.19 12.33
C ASN A 4 3.26 -0.04 11.66
N SER A 5 2.27 -0.44 12.46
CA SER A 5 0.85 -0.45 12.12
C SER A 5 0.33 0.99 11.98
N LYS A 6 1.12 1.87 11.35
CA LYS A 6 0.67 3.20 10.96
C LYS A 6 -0.34 2.97 9.85
N HIS A 7 -1.60 3.28 10.13
CA HIS A 7 -2.63 3.44 9.11
C HIS A 7 -2.05 4.29 7.97
N GLY A 8 -2.08 3.78 6.74
CA GLY A 8 -1.50 4.44 5.56
C GLY A 8 -0.07 4.03 5.16
N SER A 9 0.45 2.90 5.66
CA SER A 9 1.69 2.34 5.12
C SER A 9 1.53 1.89 3.65
N PRO A 10 2.61 1.84 2.84
CA PRO A 10 2.55 1.34 1.46
C PRO A 10 1.97 -0.07 1.37
N TYR A 11 2.32 -0.95 2.32
CA TYR A 11 1.78 -2.31 2.41
C TYR A 11 0.26 -2.35 2.61
N ASP A 12 -0.26 -1.52 3.51
CA ASP A 12 -1.69 -1.43 3.80
C ASP A 12 -2.46 -0.92 2.56
N ARG A 13 -1.89 0.08 1.86
CA ARG A 13 -2.47 0.57 0.61
C ARG A 13 -2.48 -0.48 -0.48
N GLY A 14 -1.39 -1.24 -0.64
CA GLY A 14 -1.32 -2.37 -1.56
C GLY A 14 -2.38 -3.42 -1.29
N CYS A 15 -2.58 -3.81 -0.01
CA CYS A 15 -3.63 -4.76 0.39
C CYS A 15 -5.03 -4.26 0.01
N VAL A 16 -5.31 -2.98 0.28
CA VAL A 16 -6.58 -2.33 -0.02
C VAL A 16 -6.85 -2.28 -1.53
N ASP A 17 -5.87 -1.85 -2.31
CA ASP A 17 -6.04 -1.74 -3.76
C ASP A 17 -6.29 -3.10 -4.41
N ALA A 18 -5.56 -4.14 -3.98
CA ALA A 18 -5.83 -5.51 -4.42
C ALA A 18 -7.19 -6.05 -3.96
N LEU A 19 -7.63 -5.74 -2.72
CA LEU A 19 -8.94 -6.15 -2.20
C LEU A 19 -10.10 -5.55 -3.02
N TYR A 20 -9.95 -4.28 -3.44
CA TYR A 20 -10.94 -3.60 -4.27
C TYR A 20 -10.77 -3.87 -5.76
N GLY A 21 -9.78 -4.67 -6.17
CA GLY A 21 -9.47 -4.93 -7.58
C GLY A 21 -9.02 -3.69 -8.35
N GLN A 22 -8.51 -2.67 -7.65
CA GLN A 22 -7.81 -1.57 -8.30
C GLN A 22 -6.50 -2.14 -8.83
N GLY A 23 -6.16 -1.85 -10.09
CA GLY A 23 -4.92 -2.33 -10.69
C GLY A 23 -3.68 -1.91 -9.89
N PHE A 24 -2.55 -2.57 -10.17
CA PHE A 24 -1.28 -2.29 -9.51
C PHE A 24 -0.81 -0.84 -9.78
N HIS A 25 -1.07 0.05 -8.82
CA HIS A 25 -0.69 1.45 -8.90
C HIS A 25 0.00 1.88 -7.60
N PRO A 26 1.33 1.73 -7.47
CA PRO A 26 2.03 2.08 -6.23
C PRO A 26 1.85 3.56 -5.87
N HIS A 27 1.15 3.80 -4.77
CA HIS A 27 1.02 5.12 -4.14
C HIS A 27 0.71 4.93 -2.66
N TYR A 28 0.96 5.94 -1.84
CA TYR A 28 0.50 5.94 -0.45
C TYR A 28 0.29 7.37 0.06
N PHE A 29 -0.47 7.50 1.15
CA PHE A 29 -0.69 8.77 1.82
C PHE A 29 0.22 8.86 3.05
N LYS A 30 1.24 9.69 2.96
CA LYS A 30 2.15 9.96 4.08
C LYS A 30 1.44 10.87 5.09
N ASN A 31 1.55 10.51 6.37
CA ASN A 31 0.86 11.16 7.50
C ASN A 31 -0.64 10.81 7.70
N GLY A 32 -1.15 9.74 7.07
CA GLY A 32 -2.45 9.12 7.43
C GLY A 32 -3.67 10.04 7.26
N ASP A 33 -4.71 9.86 8.08
CA ASP A 33 -6.04 10.53 8.02
C ASP A 33 -6.04 12.04 8.38
N SER A 34 -4.88 12.69 8.36
CA SER A 34 -4.82 14.14 8.61
C SER A 34 -5.24 14.92 7.36
N GLU A 35 -5.85 16.10 7.52
CA GLU A 35 -6.18 17.00 6.38
C GLU A 35 -4.94 17.42 5.54
N ILE A 36 -3.74 17.13 6.04
CA ILE A 36 -2.42 17.38 5.44
C ILE A 36 -1.73 16.09 4.98
N ALA A 37 -2.49 15.03 4.71
CA ALA A 37 -1.96 13.81 4.09
C ALA A 37 -1.23 14.14 2.79
N GLU A 38 0.05 13.83 2.72
CA GLU A 38 0.84 14.03 1.52
C GLU A 38 0.65 12.81 0.62
N PHE A 39 0.10 13.02 -0.57
CA PHE A 39 0.02 11.97 -1.57
C PHE A 39 1.41 11.74 -2.16
N VAL A 40 1.94 10.52 -1.99
CA VAL A 40 3.23 10.11 -2.52
C VAL A 40 2.99 9.21 -3.72
N GLU A 41 3.34 9.72 -4.90
CA GLU A 41 3.32 8.96 -6.15
C GLU A 41 4.52 8.02 -6.23
N ILE A 42 4.43 6.98 -7.08
CA ILE A 42 5.54 6.06 -7.38
C ILE A 42 6.85 6.77 -7.74
N SER A 43 6.80 7.94 -8.37
CA SER A 43 7.96 8.75 -8.74
C SER A 43 8.72 9.31 -7.53
N GLN A 44 8.04 9.42 -6.39
CA GLN A 44 8.55 9.92 -5.12
C GLN A 44 8.79 8.80 -4.09
N MET A 45 8.36 7.57 -4.40
CA MET A 45 8.61 6.41 -3.58
C MET A 45 10.04 5.90 -3.76
N THR A 46 10.63 5.45 -2.67
CA THR A 46 11.86 4.66 -2.67
C THR A 46 11.56 3.22 -3.13
N PHE A 47 12.60 2.51 -3.57
CA PHE A 47 12.48 1.11 -3.98
C PHE A 47 11.87 0.23 -2.88
N ASP A 48 12.28 0.46 -1.62
CA ASP A 48 11.77 -0.30 -0.47
C ASP A 48 10.27 -0.05 -0.24
N GLU A 49 9.79 1.19 -0.39
CA GLU A 49 8.36 1.52 -0.26
C GLU A 49 7.51 0.90 -1.37
N VAL A 50 8.03 0.85 -2.60
CA VAL A 50 7.36 0.17 -3.73
C VAL A 50 7.29 -1.33 -3.48
N GLU A 51 8.36 -1.91 -2.96
CA GLU A 51 8.41 -3.33 -2.60
C GLU A 51 7.43 -3.66 -1.45
N GLU A 52 7.29 -2.79 -0.46
CA GLU A 52 6.27 -2.95 0.59
C GLU A 52 4.85 -2.90 0.02
N TYR A 53 4.56 -1.93 -0.86
CA TYR A 53 3.27 -1.87 -1.57
C TYR A 53 3.01 -3.16 -2.37
N ARG A 54 4.01 -3.64 -3.10
CA ARG A 54 3.92 -4.87 -3.89
C ARG A 54 3.59 -6.08 -3.05
N ARG A 55 4.27 -6.25 -1.92
CA ARG A 55 3.98 -7.35 -0.98
C ARG A 55 2.56 -7.31 -0.45
N GLY A 56 2.05 -6.12 -0.15
CA GLY A 56 0.66 -5.95 0.29
C GLY A 56 -0.34 -6.37 -0.80
N TYR A 57 -0.13 -5.88 -2.01
CA TYR A 57 -0.97 -6.17 -3.17
C TYR A 57 -1.01 -7.67 -3.50
N GLU A 58 0.15 -8.30 -3.62
CA GLU A 58 0.27 -9.74 -3.92
C GLU A 58 -0.37 -10.60 -2.83
N SER A 59 -0.24 -10.22 -1.55
CA SER A 59 -0.80 -10.98 -0.42
C SER A 59 -2.33 -11.10 -0.46
N MET A 60 -3.01 -10.15 -1.11
CA MET A 60 -4.46 -10.13 -1.24
C MET A 60 -4.92 -10.70 -2.57
N GLU A 61 -4.18 -10.48 -3.67
CA GLU A 61 -4.47 -11.11 -4.96
C GLU A 61 -4.43 -12.64 -4.85
N GLU A 62 -3.44 -13.18 -4.14
CA GLU A 62 -3.32 -14.63 -3.86
C GLU A 62 -4.57 -15.17 -3.12
N LYS A 63 -5.16 -14.38 -2.22
CA LYS A 63 -6.37 -14.75 -1.46
C LYS A 63 -7.65 -14.63 -2.28
N THR A 64 -7.71 -13.66 -3.19
CA THR A 64 -8.89 -13.46 -4.06
C THR A 64 -9.02 -14.57 -5.09
N LEU A 65 -7.91 -15.21 -5.50
CA LEU A 65 -7.92 -16.32 -6.47
C LEU A 65 -8.30 -17.69 -5.89
N THR A 66 -8.56 -17.81 -4.58
CA THR A 66 -8.74 -19.11 -3.91
C THR A 66 -10.20 -19.59 -3.74
N TYR A 67 -11.19 -19.00 -4.42
CA TYR A 67 -12.62 -19.36 -4.29
C TYR A 67 -13.27 -19.86 -5.58
#